data_AF-A0A2J6GZR1-F1
#
_entry.id   AF-A0A2J6GZR1-F1
#
_cell.length_a   1.000
_cell.length_b   1.000
_cell.length_c   1.000
_cell.angle_alpha   90.00
_cell.angle_beta   90.00
_cell.angle_gamma   90.00
#
_symmetry.space_group_name_H-M   'P 1'
#
loop_
_entity.id
_entity.type
_entity.pdbx_description
1 polymer ?
#
loop_
_entity_poly.entity_id
_entity_poly.type
_entity_poly.pdbx_seq_one_letter_code
_entity_poly.pdbx_strand_id
1 'polypeptide(L)'
;MKIKVLNQGSDGQIRLESKGTIKEVMINEDFFHPEDETIAIGFKGRNTSGLIEFTSKELEELLKEVKKRTHLIKDFKVLKE
;
A
#
# COMPACT_ATOMS: atom_id res chain seq x y z
N MET A 1 2.52 -5.13 -8.89
CA MET A 1 1.20 -4.72 -8.34
C MET A 1 0.75 -3.41 -8.98
N LYS A 2 -0.55 -3.25 -9.22
CA LYS A 2 -1.15 -2.00 -9.75
C LYS A 2 -1.84 -1.26 -8.60
N ILE A 3 -1.34 -0.10 -8.23
CA ILE A 3 -1.99 0.77 -7.23
C ILE A 3 -3.06 1.61 -7.94
N LYS A 4 -4.25 1.68 -7.32
CA LYS A 4 -5.35 2.55 -7.73
C LYS A 4 -5.40 3.75 -6.80
N VAL A 5 -5.20 4.94 -7.33
CA VAL A 5 -5.26 6.20 -6.56
C VAL A 5 -6.51 6.95 -6.96
N LEU A 6 -7.24 7.47 -5.98
CA LEU A 6 -8.41 8.28 -6.19
C LEU A 6 -7.96 9.75 -6.26
N ASN A 7 -8.01 10.36 -7.44
CA ASN A 7 -7.66 11.78 -7.61
C ASN A 7 -8.92 12.60 -7.84
N GLN A 8 -9.10 13.68 -7.09
CA GLN A 8 -10.14 14.67 -7.35
C GLN A 8 -9.61 15.68 -8.36
N GLY A 9 -10.23 15.74 -9.54
CA GLY A 9 -9.88 16.72 -10.57
C GLY A 9 -10.32 18.12 -10.18
N SER A 10 -9.67 19.13 -10.77
CA SER A 10 -10.01 20.56 -10.61
C SER A 10 -11.44 20.90 -11.10
N ASP A 11 -12.07 19.99 -11.83
CA ASP A 11 -13.45 20.04 -12.30
C ASP A 11 -14.45 19.35 -11.36
N GLY A 12 -14.01 18.94 -10.15
CA GLY A 12 -14.85 18.28 -9.16
C GLY A 12 -15.13 16.80 -9.45
N GLN A 13 -14.63 16.25 -10.57
CA GLN A 13 -14.80 14.84 -10.91
C GLN A 13 -13.73 13.97 -10.25
N ILE A 14 -14.16 12.86 -9.65
CA ILE A 14 -13.28 11.86 -9.08
C ILE A 14 -12.83 10.90 -10.18
N ARG A 15 -11.52 10.86 -10.44
CA ARG A 15 -10.92 9.96 -11.43
C ARG A 15 -10.08 8.89 -10.73
N LEU A 16 -10.34 7.63 -11.06
CA LEU A 16 -9.61 6.49 -10.54
C LEU A 16 -8.37 6.23 -11.42
N GLU A 17 -7.20 6.68 -10.98
CA GLU A 17 -5.94 6.38 -11.66
C GLU A 17 -5.49 4.96 -11.32
N SER A 18 -5.51 4.04 -12.29
CA SER A 18 -5.36 2.60 -12.08
C SER A 18 -3.99 2.03 -12.50
N LYS A 19 -2.99 2.89 -12.71
CA LYS A 19 -1.64 2.51 -13.16
C LYS A 19 -0.52 3.07 -12.27
N GLY A 20 -0.69 3.04 -10.95
CA GLY A 20 0.41 3.27 -10.01
C GLY A 20 1.34 2.07 -9.94
N THR A 21 2.66 2.31 -9.99
CA THR A 21 3.69 1.30 -9.78
C THR A 21 4.35 1.52 -8.42
N ILE A 22 4.47 0.46 -7.61
CA ILE A 22 5.31 0.50 -6.41
C ILE A 22 6.76 0.71 -6.86
N LYS A 23 7.43 1.69 -6.27
CA LYS A 23 8.82 2.02 -6.58
C LYS A 23 9.76 1.49 -5.52
N GLU A 24 9.36 1.61 -4.26
CA GLU A 24 10.18 1.23 -3.12
C GLU A 24 9.29 0.74 -1.98
N VAL A 25 9.85 -0.17 -1.20
CA VAL A 25 9.34 -0.56 0.11
C VAL A 25 10.50 -0.36 1.07
N MET A 26 10.30 0.50 2.05
CA MET A 26 11.27 0.77 3.11
C MET A 26 10.73 0.18 4.41
N ILE A 27 11.58 -0.54 5.13
CA ILE A 27 11.28 -1.05 6.46
C ILE A 27 12.21 -0.30 7.41
N ASN A 28 11.61 0.39 8.38
CA ASN A 28 12.34 1.09 9.43
C ASN A 28 12.22 0.26 10.71
N GLU A 29 13.25 -0.53 10.98
CA GLU A 29 13.32 -1.42 12.13
C GLU A 29 13.99 -0.71 13.32
N ASP A 30 13.38 -0.80 14.51
CA ASP A 30 14.02 -0.41 15.78
C ASP A 30 14.06 -1.63 16.70
N PHE A 31 15.26 -2.22 16.84
CA PHE A 31 15.49 -3.40 17.69
C PHE A 31 15.23 -3.14 19.18
N PHE A 32 15.28 -1.87 19.61
CA PHE A 32 15.04 -1.50 21.00
C PHE A 32 13.57 -1.16 21.26
N HIS A 33 12.83 -0.74 20.25
CA HIS A 33 11.39 -0.43 20.32
C HIS A 33 10.64 -1.03 19.12
N PRO A 34 10.41 -2.36 19.09
CA PRO A 34 9.74 -3.02 17.97
C PRO A 34 8.33 -2.50 17.66
N GLU A 35 7.68 -1.86 18.63
CA GLU A 35 6.38 -1.20 18.47
C GLU A 35 6.41 0.04 17.57
N ASP A 36 7.58 0.66 17.40
CA ASP A 36 7.78 1.88 16.61
C ASP A 36 8.24 1.57 15.18
N GLU A 37 8.28 0.30 14.80
CA GLU A 37 8.62 -0.13 13.45
C GLU A 37 7.59 0.39 12.43
N THR A 38 8.10 0.92 11.33
CA THR A 38 7.26 1.41 10.22
C THR A 38 7.64 0.79 8.90
N ILE A 39 6.63 0.61 8.05
CA ILE A 39 6.78 0.13 6.68
C ILE A 39 6.23 1.19 5.75
N ALA A 40 7.11 1.78 4.94
CA ALA A 40 6.76 2.78 3.97
C ALA A 40 6.74 2.21 2.54
N ILE A 41 5.66 2.47 1.82
CA ILE A 41 5.47 2.08 0.42
C ILE A 41 5.45 3.33 -0.44
N GLY A 42 6.53 3.54 -1.19
CA GLY A 42 6.62 4.58 -2.20
C GLY A 42 5.98 4.12 -3.51
N PHE A 43 5.10 4.95 -4.09
CA PHE A 43 4.47 4.69 -5.37
C PHE A 43 4.58 5.86 -6.33
N LYS A 44 4.61 5.54 -7.61
CA LYS A 44 4.55 6.51 -8.70
C LYS A 44 3.43 6.14 -9.67
N GLY A 45 2.43 7.01 -9.75
CA GLY A 45 1.38 7.06 -10.75
C GLY A 45 1.78 7.88 -11.97
N ARG A 46 0.79 8.19 -12.82
CA ARG A 46 1.02 8.95 -14.06
C ARG A 46 1.25 10.44 -13.76
N ASN A 47 0.42 10.98 -12.88
CA ASN A 47 0.45 12.40 -12.51
C ASN A 47 0.70 12.63 -11.01
N THR A 48 0.75 11.57 -10.21
CA THR A 48 0.94 11.64 -8.77
C THR A 48 2.00 10.63 -8.32
N SER A 49 2.70 10.97 -7.24
CA SER A 49 3.54 10.06 -6.49
C SER A 49 3.31 10.32 -5.02
N GLY A 50 3.51 9.29 -4.21
CA GLY A 50 3.31 9.41 -2.78
C GLY A 50 4.01 8.30 -2.05
N LEU A 51 4.13 8.51 -0.75
CA LEU A 51 4.62 7.54 0.21
C LEU A 51 3.47 7.27 1.17
N ILE A 52 3.19 5.98 1.40
CA ILE A 52 2.23 5.55 2.41
C ILE A 52 3.03 4.83 3.48
N GLU A 53 3.01 5.35 4.69
CA GLU A 53 3.66 4.74 5.84
C GLU A 53 2.62 4.03 6.70
N PHE A 54 2.97 2.84 7.15
CA PHE A 54 2.16 2.02 8.04
C PHE A 54 2.97 1.72 9.29
N THR A 55 2.33 1.79 10.44
CA THR A 55 2.83 1.10 11.64
C THR A 55 2.68 -0.42 11.47
N SER A 56 3.46 -1.20 12.21
CA SER A 56 3.34 -2.66 12.22
C SER A 56 1.91 -3.14 12.51
N LYS A 57 1.22 -2.48 13.46
CA LYS A 57 -0.16 -2.81 13.82
C LYS A 57 -1.15 -2.56 12.67
N GLU A 58 -1.04 -1.42 11.99
CA GLU A 58 -1.91 -1.11 10.85
C GLU A 58 -1.71 -2.10 9.71
N LEU A 59 -0.47 -2.51 9.45
CA LEU A 59 -0.18 -3.49 8.41
C LEU A 59 -0.76 -4.86 8.77
N GLU A 60 -0.65 -5.30 10.02
CA GLU A 60 -1.25 -6.56 10.48
C GLU A 60 -2.78 -6.57 10.32
N GLU A 61 -3.45 -5.48 10.72
CA GLU A 61 -4.90 -5.34 10.56
C GLU A 61 -5.30 -5.38 9.08
N LEU A 62 -4.56 -4.65 8.22
CA LEU A 62 -4.75 -4.67 6.78
C LEU A 62 -4.59 -6.09 6.21
N LEU A 63 -3.52 -6.79 6.57
CA LEU A 63 -3.26 -8.16 6.11
C LEU A 63 -4.35 -9.13 6.59
N LYS A 64 -4.85 -8.97 7.81
CA LYS A 64 -5.94 -9.80 8.35
C LYS A 64 -7.23 -9.61 7.57
N GLU A 65 -7.57 -8.38 7.20
CA GLU A 65 -8.77 -8.09 6.42
C GLU A 65 -8.61 -8.51 4.95
N VAL A 66 -7.43 -8.29 4.36
CA VAL A 66 -7.08 -8.74 3.01
C VAL A 66 -7.11 -10.27 2.91
N LYS A 67 -6.60 -10.99 3.91
CA LYS A 67 -6.62 -12.48 3.94
C LYS A 67 -8.03 -13.06 3.79
N LYS A 68 -9.04 -12.44 4.41
CA LYS A 68 -10.45 -12.88 4.27
C LYS A 68 -10.98 -12.66 2.85
N ARG A 69 -10.46 -11.65 2.16
CA ARG A 69 -10.92 -11.18 0.86
C ARG A 69 -9.95 -11.53 -0.28
N THR A 70 -8.99 -12.42 -0.03
CA THR A 70 -7.95 -12.79 -1.00
C THR A 70 -8.52 -13.27 -2.33
N HIS A 71 -9.67 -13.95 -2.29
CA HIS A 71 -10.40 -14.41 -3.48
C HIS A 71 -10.87 -13.27 -4.41
N LEU A 72 -10.98 -12.04 -3.91
CA LEU A 72 -11.34 -10.84 -4.68
C LEU A 72 -10.13 -10.16 -5.32
N ILE A 73 -8.91 -10.50 -4.89
CA ILE A 73 -7.67 -9.87 -5.37
C ILE A 73 -7.04 -10.77 -6.42
N LYS A 74 -7.35 -10.49 -7.69
CA LYS A 74 -6.72 -11.16 -8.83
C LYS A 74 -5.19 -10.98 -8.75
N ASP A 75 -4.45 -12.08 -8.91
CA ASP A 75 -2.98 -12.14 -8.88
C ASP A 75 -2.29 -11.92 -7.52
N PHE A 76 -3.00 -12.10 -6.39
CA PHE A 76 -2.37 -12.11 -5.07
C PHE A 76 -1.64 -13.44 -4.82
N LYS A 77 -0.30 -13.42 -4.91
CA LYS A 77 0.56 -14.56 -4.54
C LYS A 77 1.08 -14.37 -3.12
N VAL A 78 0.63 -15.21 -2.20
CA VAL A 78 1.28 -15.38 -0.90
C VAL A 78 2.37 -16.42 -1.08
N LEU A 79 3.63 -16.03 -0.93
CA LEU A 79 4.71 -16.99 -0.75
C LEU A 79 4.56 -17.57 0.66
N LYS A 80 4.29 -18.87 0.74
CA LYS A 80 4.34 -19.64 1.99
C LYS A 80 5.63 -20.45 1.95
N GLU A 81 6.33 -20.50 3.08
CA GLU A 81 7.42 -21.44 3.31
C GLU A 81 6.93 -22.89 3.24
#